data_AF-A0A9D1F3T7-F1
#
_entry.id   AF-A0A9D1F3T7-F1
#
_cell.length_a   1.000
_cell.length_b   1.000
_cell.length_c   1.000
_cell.angle_alpha   90.00
_cell.angle_beta   90.00
_cell.angle_gamma   90.00
#
_symmetry.space_group_name_H-M   'P 1'
#
loop_
_entity.id
_entity.type
_entity.pdbx_description
1 polymer ?
#
loop_
_entity_poly.entity_id
_entity_poly.type
_entity_poly.pdbx_seq_one_letter_code
_entity_poly.pdbx_strand_id
1 'polypeptide(L)'
;MRICFTQMSEAAAQLEDQAAQIRAVTDAVEKLILALQCEASLEAVGSCLKKQQEPLMDQIRCLKAMAGVLEQASARYGQSEIHIGEQYEEGNTRLFAAGYVEYKIPKLYVNVLNGL
;
A
#
# COMPACT_ATOMS: atom_id res chain seq x y z
N MET A 1 -18.09 -4.17 12.35
CA MET A 1 -16.81 -3.44 12.24
C MET A 1 -15.62 -4.34 11.93
N ARG A 2 -15.57 -5.58 12.46
CA ARG A 2 -14.69 -6.69 12.01
C ARG A 2 -14.43 -6.78 10.49
N ILE A 3 -15.45 -6.51 9.68
CA ILE A 3 -15.39 -6.56 8.21
C ILE A 3 -14.42 -5.51 7.63
N CYS A 4 -14.27 -4.34 8.28
CA CYS A 4 -13.43 -3.27 7.75
C CYS A 4 -11.92 -3.53 7.90
N PHE A 5 -11.46 -4.13 9.00
CA PHE A 5 -10.02 -4.39 9.17
C PHE A 5 -9.54 -5.56 8.29
N THR A 6 -10.34 -6.62 8.14
CA THR A 6 -9.99 -7.75 7.27
C THR A 6 -9.90 -7.31 5.82
N GLN A 7 -10.84 -6.47 5.38
CA GLN A 7 -10.82 -5.86 4.05
C GLN A 7 -9.61 -4.95 3.81
N MET A 8 -9.18 -4.17 4.81
CA MET A 8 -7.96 -3.35 4.70
C MET A 8 -6.70 -4.21 4.61
N SER A 9 -6.62 -5.30 5.38
CA SER A 9 -5.50 -6.23 5.33
C SER A 9 -5.44 -6.98 3.99
N GLU A 10 -6.59 -7.42 3.47
CA GLU A 10 -6.69 -8.05 2.15
C GLU A 10 -6.31 -7.07 1.04
N ALA A 11 -6.77 -5.82 1.11
CA ALA A 11 -6.41 -4.79 0.15
C ALA A 11 -4.91 -4.45 0.21
N ALA A 12 -4.29 -4.43 1.39
CA ALA A 12 -2.84 -4.25 1.52
C ALA A 12 -2.08 -5.36 0.79
N ALA A 13 -2.45 -6.64 1.05
CA ALA A 13 -1.82 -7.79 0.39
C ALA A 13 -1.99 -7.74 -1.15
N GLN A 14 -3.16 -7.34 -1.64
CA GLN A 14 -3.38 -7.17 -3.08
C GLN A 14 -2.48 -6.10 -3.70
N LEU A 15 -2.26 -4.98 -3.00
CA LEU A 15 -1.35 -3.92 -3.47
C LEU A 15 0.11 -4.39 -3.46
N GLU A 16 0.51 -5.20 -2.48
CA GLU A 16 1.85 -5.81 -2.46
C GLU A 16 2.05 -6.79 -3.62
N ASP A 17 1.05 -7.63 -3.90
CA ASP A 17 1.07 -8.55 -5.04
C ASP A 17 1.18 -7.79 -6.36
N GLN A 18 0.42 -6.69 -6.51
CA GLN A 18 0.53 -5.82 -7.69
C GLN A 18 1.91 -5.17 -7.79
N ALA A 19 2.48 -4.68 -6.69
CA ALA A 19 3.83 -4.13 -6.67
C ALA A 19 4.88 -5.19 -7.07
N ALA A 20 4.72 -6.44 -6.65
CA ALA A 20 5.57 -7.55 -7.04
C ALA A 20 5.43 -7.89 -8.54
N GLN A 21 4.22 -7.85 -9.08
CA GLN A 21 3.98 -8.04 -10.52
C GLN A 21 4.65 -6.95 -11.36
N ILE A 22 4.50 -5.67 -10.98
CA ILE A 22 5.17 -4.57 -11.67
C ILE A 22 6.69 -4.72 -11.56
N ARG A 23 7.21 -5.15 -10.41
CA ARG A 23 8.65 -5.41 -10.24
C ARG A 23 9.15 -6.48 -11.21
N ALA A 24 8.41 -7.58 -11.39
CA ALA A 24 8.77 -8.62 -12.34
C ALA A 24 8.81 -8.09 -13.78
N VAL A 25 7.87 -7.21 -14.16
CA VAL A 25 7.88 -6.51 -15.46
C VAL A 25 9.11 -5.62 -15.58
N THR A 26 9.45 -4.83 -14.55
CA THR A 26 10.64 -3.99 -14.53
C THR A 26 11.93 -4.80 -14.72
N ASP A 27 12.07 -5.92 -14.03
CA ASP A 27 13.24 -6.81 -14.15
C ASP A 27 13.31 -7.43 -15.57
N ALA A 28 12.17 -7.73 -16.20
CA ALA A 28 12.12 -8.18 -17.59
C ALA A 28 12.52 -7.07 -18.59
N VAL A 29 12.06 -5.84 -18.36
CA VAL A 29 12.45 -4.66 -19.14
C VAL A 29 13.97 -4.40 -19.01
N GLU A 30 14.54 -4.53 -17.81
CA GLU A 30 15.99 -4.42 -17.58
C GLU A 30 16.78 -5.45 -18.41
N LYS A 31 16.35 -6.72 -18.41
CA LYS A 31 16.98 -7.77 -19.22
C LYS A 31 16.88 -7.48 -20.71
N LEU A 32 15.74 -6.98 -21.18
CA LEU A 32 15.55 -6.58 -22.57
C LEU A 32 16.47 -5.42 -22.95
N ILE A 33 16.59 -4.39 -22.10
CA ILE A 33 17.51 -3.27 -22.32
C ILE A 33 18.94 -3.79 -22.46
N LEU A 34 19.40 -4.69 -21.57
CA LEU A 34 20.72 -5.29 -21.64
C LEU A 34 20.93 -6.08 -22.94
N ALA A 35 19.94 -6.86 -23.37
CA ALA A 35 20.01 -7.61 -24.63
C ALA A 35 20.09 -6.71 -25.86
N LEU A 36 19.40 -5.56 -25.83
CA LEU A 36 19.38 -4.60 -26.94
C LEU A 36 20.65 -3.74 -27.03
N GLN A 37 21.52 -3.72 -26.01
CA GLN A 37 22.78 -2.96 -26.05
C GLN A 37 23.74 -3.44 -27.14
N CYS A 38 23.62 -4.71 -27.58
CA CYS A 38 24.45 -5.27 -28.63
C CYS A 38 23.97 -4.92 -30.05
N GLU A 39 22.77 -4.34 -30.19
CA GLU A 39 22.13 -4.09 -31.49
C GLU A 39 21.91 -2.59 -31.71
N ALA A 40 22.86 -1.94 -32.39
CA ALA A 40 22.80 -0.49 -32.68
C ALA A 40 21.53 -0.09 -33.46
N SER A 41 20.99 -1.01 -34.28
CA SER A 41 19.74 -0.78 -35.03
C SER A 41 18.49 -0.66 -34.14
N LEU A 42 18.57 -1.12 -32.89
CA LEU A 42 17.47 -1.13 -31.92
C LEU A 42 17.71 -0.19 -30.72
N GLU A 43 18.70 0.70 -30.81
CA GLU A 43 19.04 1.66 -29.74
C GLU A 43 17.85 2.55 -29.34
N ALA A 44 17.00 2.94 -30.30
CA ALA A 44 15.79 3.69 -30.05
C ALA A 44 14.78 2.92 -29.16
N VAL A 45 14.70 1.60 -29.36
CA VAL A 45 13.84 0.72 -28.55
C VAL A 45 14.39 0.61 -27.12
N GLY A 46 15.70 0.39 -26.97
CA GLY A 46 16.36 0.37 -25.66
C GLY A 46 16.20 1.68 -24.89
N SER A 47 16.32 2.82 -25.58
CA SER A 47 16.11 4.15 -25.00
C SER A 47 14.66 4.38 -24.55
N CYS A 48 13.69 3.90 -25.33
CA CYS A 48 12.28 3.97 -24.97
C CYS A 48 11.98 3.14 -23.71
N LEU A 49 12.47 1.89 -23.67
CA LEU A 49 12.33 1.01 -22.51
C LEU A 49 12.98 1.61 -21.26
N LYS A 50 14.15 2.23 -21.40
CA LYS A 50 14.84 2.89 -20.28
C LYS A 50 14.02 4.04 -19.69
N LYS A 51 13.32 4.82 -20.52
CA LYS A 51 12.41 5.89 -20.06
C LYS A 51 11.21 5.36 -19.28
N GLN A 52 10.80 4.12 -19.50
CA GLN A 52 9.68 3.50 -18.78
C GLN A 52 10.08 2.97 -17.39
N GLN A 53 11.39 2.81 -17.09
CA GLN A 53 11.84 2.25 -15.82
C GLN A 53 11.47 3.13 -14.62
N GLU A 54 11.72 4.43 -14.70
CA GLU A 54 11.45 5.37 -13.61
C GLU A 54 9.95 5.43 -13.25
N PRO A 55 9.02 5.58 -14.22
CA PRO A 55 7.58 5.47 -13.94
C PRO A 55 7.15 4.14 -13.30
N LEU A 56 7.69 3.00 -13.74
CA LEU A 56 7.37 1.70 -13.14
C LEU A 56 7.88 1.59 -11.70
N MET A 57 9.08 2.12 -11.43
CA MET A 57 9.65 2.16 -10.08
C MET A 57 8.87 3.08 -9.15
N ASP A 58 8.38 4.21 -9.65
CA ASP A 58 7.51 5.10 -8.89
C ASP A 58 6.15 4.45 -8.60
N GLN A 59 5.55 3.75 -9.55
CA GLN A 59 4.33 2.96 -9.32
C GLN A 59 4.52 1.92 -8.22
N ILE A 60 5.63 1.18 -8.22
CA ILE A 60 5.97 0.22 -7.15
C ILE A 60 6.05 0.94 -5.80
N ARG A 61 6.69 2.11 -5.73
CA ARG A 61 6.81 2.90 -4.50
C ARG A 61 5.44 3.34 -3.99
N CYS A 62 4.58 3.85 -4.86
CA CYS A 62 3.21 4.26 -4.53
C CYS A 62 2.39 3.09 -3.98
N LEU A 63 2.39 1.94 -4.65
CA LEU A 63 1.64 0.76 -4.22
C LEU A 63 2.10 0.26 -2.86
N LYS A 64 3.41 0.20 -2.62
CA LYS A 64 3.95 -0.17 -1.29
C LYS A 64 3.60 0.84 -0.21
N ALA A 65 3.63 2.14 -0.52
CA ALA A 65 3.22 3.18 0.43
C ALA A 65 1.74 3.04 0.80
N MET A 66 0.87 2.75 -0.19
CA MET A 66 -0.55 2.51 0.03
C MET A 66 -0.79 1.23 0.85
N ALA A 67 -0.08 0.14 0.55
CA ALA A 67 -0.16 -1.11 1.32
C ALA A 67 0.22 -0.87 2.80
N GLY A 68 1.36 -0.23 3.06
CA GLY A 68 1.80 0.08 4.42
C GLY A 68 0.83 1.01 5.17
N VAL A 69 0.17 1.93 4.47
CA VAL A 69 -0.91 2.76 5.01
C VAL A 69 -2.11 1.92 5.45
N LEU A 70 -2.52 0.94 4.64
CA LEU A 70 -3.63 0.05 4.96
C LEU A 70 -3.31 -0.91 6.10
N GLU A 71 -2.08 -1.43 6.18
CA GLU A 71 -1.65 -2.28 7.29
C GLU A 71 -1.63 -1.50 8.62
N GLN A 72 -1.10 -0.27 8.61
CA GLN A 72 -1.09 0.59 9.80
C GLN A 72 -2.51 0.93 10.25
N ALA A 73 -3.43 1.19 9.31
CA ALA A 73 -4.83 1.41 9.60
C ALA A 73 -5.45 0.16 10.22
N SER A 74 -5.26 -1.00 9.59
CA SER A 74 -5.78 -2.29 10.07
C SER A 74 -5.29 -2.63 11.47
N ALA A 75 -3.99 -2.50 11.74
CA ALA A 75 -3.39 -2.78 13.04
C ALA A 75 -3.96 -1.87 14.14
N ARG A 76 -4.16 -0.57 13.84
CA ARG A 76 -4.77 0.37 14.80
C ARG A 76 -6.24 0.06 15.06
N TYR A 77 -7.02 -0.28 14.04
CA TYR A 77 -8.41 -0.71 14.23
C TYR A 77 -8.50 -1.99 15.07
N GLY A 78 -7.61 -2.96 14.85
CA GLY A 78 -7.53 -4.17 15.67
C GLY A 78 -7.20 -3.88 17.13
N GLN A 79 -6.22 -3.00 17.38
CA GLN A 79 -5.88 -2.57 18.75
C GLN A 79 -7.01 -1.79 19.44
N SER A 80 -7.72 -0.92 18.71
CA SER A 80 -8.91 -0.24 19.24
C SER A 80 -10.04 -1.20 19.57
N GLU A 81 -10.30 -2.23 18.74
CA GLU A 81 -11.30 -3.27 19.05
C GLU A 81 -10.94 -4.05 20.32
N ILE A 82 -9.66 -4.40 20.51
CA ILE A 82 -9.18 -5.11 21.71
C ILE A 82 -9.30 -4.20 22.95
N HIS A 83 -8.85 -2.96 22.87
CA HIS A 83 -8.86 -2.03 24.01
C HIS A 83 -10.29 -1.65 24.45
N ILE A 84 -11.23 -1.49 23.50
CA ILE A 84 -12.64 -1.25 23.80
C ILE A 84 -13.28 -2.53 24.37
N GLY A 85 -12.93 -3.72 23.86
CA GLY A 85 -13.40 -4.99 24.43
C GLY A 85 -12.96 -5.16 25.89
N GLU A 86 -11.68 -4.90 26.19
CA GLU A 86 -11.10 -5.03 27.53
C GLU A 86 -11.65 -4.01 28.54
N GLN A 87 -11.99 -2.78 28.11
CA GLN A 87 -12.49 -1.73 29.01
C GLN A 87 -14.01 -1.76 29.24
N TYR A 88 -14.79 -2.39 28.36
CA TYR A 88 -16.26 -2.31 28.38
C TYR A 88 -16.98 -3.66 28.51
N GLU A 89 -16.28 -4.76 28.78
CA GLU A 89 -16.89 -6.07 29.00
C GLU A 89 -17.74 -6.19 30.29
N GLU A 90 -17.81 -5.17 31.15
CA GLU A 90 -18.78 -5.14 32.25
C GLU A 90 -19.59 -3.83 32.30
N GLY A 91 -20.69 -3.80 31.53
CA GLY A 91 -21.93 -3.17 32.02
C GLY A 91 -22.38 -1.82 31.46
N ASN A 92 -21.77 -1.24 30.41
CA ASN A 92 -22.24 0.07 29.92
C ASN A 92 -22.13 0.30 28.40
N THR A 93 -23.13 -0.17 27.66
CA THR A 93 -23.27 -0.09 26.19
C THR A 93 -23.23 1.32 25.61
N ARG A 94 -23.46 2.38 26.41
CA ARG A 94 -23.37 3.78 25.95
C ARG A 94 -21.93 4.29 25.78
N LEU A 95 -20.99 3.81 26.59
CA LEU A 95 -19.58 4.21 26.48
C LEU A 95 -18.85 3.48 25.35
N PHE A 96 -19.30 2.26 25.04
CA PHE A 96 -18.86 1.48 23.88
C PHE A 96 -19.02 2.25 22.55
N ALA A 97 -20.15 2.95 22.37
CA ALA A 97 -20.40 3.77 21.18
C ALA A 97 -19.61 5.10 21.17
N ALA A 98 -19.28 5.65 22.33
CA ALA A 98 -18.54 6.91 22.45
C ALA A 98 -17.03 6.74 22.17
N GLY A 99 -16.43 5.62 22.62
CA GLY A 99 -15.01 5.30 22.35
C GLY A 99 -14.69 5.15 20.86
N TYR A 100 -15.67 4.79 20.03
CA TYR A 100 -15.51 4.73 18.58
C TYR A 100 -15.39 6.09 17.88
N VAL A 101 -15.85 7.18 18.51
CA VAL A 101 -15.85 8.53 17.91
C VAL A 101 -14.50 9.24 18.09
N GLU A 102 -13.70 8.85 19.10
CA GLU A 102 -12.39 9.46 19.36
C GLU A 102 -11.29 8.98 18.41
N TYR A 103 -11.44 7.82 17.77
CA TYR A 103 -10.50 7.33 16.76
C TYR A 103 -10.83 7.87 15.36
N LYS A 104 -10.93 9.20 15.25
CA LYS A 104 -10.89 9.89 13.94
C LYS A 104 -9.53 9.65 13.31
N ILE A 105 -9.52 9.09 12.10
CA ILE A 105 -8.34 8.94 11.23
C ILE A 105 -7.49 10.22 11.29
N PRO A 106 -6.27 10.21 11.89
CA PRO A 106 -5.50 11.43 12.04
C PRO A 106 -5.02 11.96 10.69
N LYS A 107 -4.87 13.29 10.60
CA LYS A 107 -4.33 14.05 9.44
C LYS A 107 -2.97 13.56 8.89
N LEU A 108 -2.31 12.61 9.54
CA LEU A 108 -1.09 11.95 9.07
C LEU A 108 -1.27 11.22 7.71
N TYR A 109 -2.45 10.65 7.47
CA TYR A 109 -2.75 9.96 6.19
C TYR A 109 -2.79 10.89 4.97
N VAL A 110 -3.13 12.17 5.19
CA VAL A 110 -3.18 13.18 4.14
C VAL A 110 -1.76 13.61 3.73
N ASN A 111 -0.79 13.59 4.65
CA ASN A 111 0.58 14.01 4.34
C ASN A 111 1.36 12.95 3.53
N VAL A 112 1.07 11.66 3.70
CA VAL A 112 1.69 10.58 2.92
C VAL A 112 1.12 10.54 1.49
N LEU A 113 -0.17 10.86 1.32
CA LEU A 113 -0.80 10.95 0.00
C LEU A 113 -0.53 12.28 -0.73
N ASN A 114 -0.31 13.39 -0.01
CA ASN A 114 -0.01 14.70 -0.59
C ASN A 114 1.48 14.94 -0.88
N GLY A 115 2.36 14.00 -0.51
CA GLY A 115 3.79 14.04 -0.76
C GLY A 115 4.26 13.11 -1.89
N LEU A 116 3.31 12.50 -2.61
CA LEU A 116 3.51 11.77 -3.86
C LEU A 116 3.19 12.67 -5.05
#